data_AF-A0A1S1TEW6-F1
#
_entry.id   AF-A0A1S1TEW6-F1
#
_cell.length_a   1.000
_cell.length_b   1.000
_cell.length_c   1.000
_cell.angle_alpha   90.00
_cell.angle_beta   90.00
_cell.angle_gamma   90.00
#
_symmetry.space_group_name_H-M   'P 1'
#
loop_
_entity.id
_entity.type
_entity.pdbx_description
1 polymer ?
#
loop_
_entity_poly.entity_id
_entity_poly.type
_entity_poly.pdbx_seq_one_letter_code
_entity_poly.pdbx_strand_id
1 'polypeptide(L)' 'MSIELSTLDERAEAEEAMAEAMRMLNKAIRRVHESGLTVEVEVLTVLTGDGQMPQVSVGTRERQKGAA' A
#
# COMPACT_ATOMS: atom_id res chain seq x y z
N MET A 1 -27.39 -19.52 8.66
CA MET A 1 -26.72 -18.52 9.52
C MET A 1 -25.25 -18.90 9.68
N SER A 2 -24.55 -19.11 8.57
CA SER A 2 -23.17 -19.64 8.53
C SER A 2 -22.33 -18.91 7.47
N ILE A 3 -22.96 -18.51 6.37
CA ILE A 3 -22.36 -17.70 5.30
C ILE A 3 -22.05 -16.27 5.78
N GLU A 4 -22.89 -15.67 6.63
CA GLU A 4 -22.66 -14.30 7.14
C GLU A 4 -21.47 -14.23 8.11
N LEU A 5 -21.25 -15.27 8.90
CA LEU A 5 -20.07 -15.39 9.78
C LEU A 5 -18.79 -15.53 8.96
N SER A 6 -18.78 -16.38 7.93
CA SER A 6 -17.60 -16.56 7.07
C SER A 6 -17.22 -15.28 6.33
N THR A 7 -18.21 -14.48 5.88
CA THR A 7 -17.93 -13.18 5.22
C THR A 7 -17.41 -12.10 6.17
N LEU A 8 -17.77 -12.17 7.46
CA LEU A 8 -17.26 -11.25 8.47
C LEU A 8 -15.81 -11.61 8.84
N ASP A 9 -15.50 -12.89 8.92
CA ASP A 9 -14.15 -13.39 9.19
C ASP A 9 -13.19 -13.04 8.04
N GLU A 10 -13.60 -13.26 6.78
CA GLU A 10 -12.81 -12.88 5.59
C GLU A 10 -12.52 -11.37 5.53
N ARG A 11 -13.49 -10.54 5.92
CA ARG A 11 -13.31 -9.09 5.96
C ARG A 11 -12.31 -8.69 7.05
N ALA A 12 -12.40 -9.29 8.24
CA ALA A 12 -11.49 -9.01 9.35
C ALA A 12 -10.04 -9.40 8.98
N GLU A 13 -9.86 -10.56 8.35
CA GLU A 13 -8.55 -10.99 7.83
C GLU A 13 -8.00 -10.03 6.78
N ALA A 14 -8.84 -9.56 5.86
CA ALA A 14 -8.42 -8.56 4.86
C ALA A 14 -8.01 -7.23 5.49
N GLU A 15 -8.75 -6.75 6.50
CA GLU A 15 -8.41 -5.53 7.24
C GLU A 15 -7.09 -5.69 8.02
N GLU A 16 -6.86 -6.84 8.65
CA GLU A 16 -5.61 -7.14 9.37
C GLU A 16 -4.41 -7.22 8.42
N ALA A 17 -4.54 -7.95 7.31
CA ALA A 17 -3.50 -8.08 6.30
C ALA A 17 -3.11 -6.71 5.71
N MET A 18 -4.10 -5.85 5.47
CA MET A 18 -3.86 -4.48 4.99
C MET A 18 -3.12 -3.65 6.04
N ALA A 19 -3.51 -3.75 7.31
CA ALA A 19 -2.83 -3.05 8.40
C ALA A 19 -1.37 -3.50 8.55
N GLU A 20 -1.09 -4.79 8.39
CA GLU A 20 0.28 -5.32 8.40
C GLU A 20 1.10 -4.85 7.20
N ALA A 21 0.55 -4.91 5.99
CA ALA A 21 1.20 -4.43 4.77
C ALA A 21 1.58 -2.95 4.90
N MET A 22 0.70 -2.12 5.45
CA MET A 22 0.97 -0.70 5.69
C MET A 22 2.10 -0.47 6.71
N ARG A 23 2.18 -1.28 7.77
CA ARG A 23 3.29 -1.22 8.73
C ARG A 23 4.62 -1.55 8.06
N MET A 24 4.66 -2.58 7.22
CA MET A 24 5.86 -2.97 6.47
C MET A 24 6.27 -1.90 5.45
N LEU A 25 5.32 -1.36 4.70
CA LEU A 25 5.55 -0.29 3.73
C LEU A 25 6.13 0.96 4.41
N ASN A 26 5.53 1.42 5.51
CA ASN A 26 6.02 2.59 6.24
C ASN A 26 7.46 2.40 6.76
N LYS A 27 7.79 1.18 7.22
CA LYS A 27 9.16 0.84 7.62
C LYS A 27 10.14 0.90 6.45
N ALA A 28 9.72 0.44 5.27
CA ALA A 28 10.53 0.51 4.05
C ALA A 28 10.73 1.96 3.58
N ILE A 29 9.67 2.77 3.54
CA ILE A 29 9.72 4.20 3.18
C ILE A 29 10.72 4.94 4.06
N ARG A 30 10.68 4.71 5.38
CA ARG A 30 11.63 5.32 6.32
C ARG A 30 13.08 4.99 5.96
N ARG A 31 13.38 3.72 5.70
CA ARG A 31 14.75 3.28 5.32
C ARG A 31 15.21 3.90 4.00
N VAL A 32 14.33 3.99 3.01
CA VAL A 32 14.62 4.66 1.71
C VAL A 32 14.95 6.14 1.94
N HIS A 33 14.21 6.82 2.81
CA HIS A 33 14.50 8.22 3.13
C HIS A 33 15.83 8.41 3.87
N GLU A 34 16.12 7.54 4.84
CA GLU A 34 17.38 7.52 5.60
C GLU A 34 18.59 7.24 4.69
N SER A 35 18.41 6.47 3.61
CA SER A 35 19.47 6.22 2.61
C SER A 35 19.65 7.35 1.59
N GLY A 36 18.90 8.46 1.72
CA GLY A 36 19.00 9.60 0.82
C GLY A 36 18.19 9.50 -0.47
N LEU A 37 17.43 8.42 -0.67
CA LEU A 37 16.53 8.24 -1.81
C LEU A 37 15.16 8.90 -1.55
N THR A 38 14.30 8.86 -2.56
CA THR A 38 12.89 9.24 -2.47
C THR A 38 12.01 8.10 -2.99
N VAL A 39 10.82 7.95 -2.41
CA VAL A 39 9.84 6.93 -2.82
C VAL A 39 8.93 7.53 -3.89
N GLU A 40 8.68 6.74 -4.93
CA GLU A 40 7.68 7.03 -5.97
C GLU A 40 6.56 6.00 -5.85
N VAL A 41 5.31 6.47 -5.86
CA VAL A 41 4.12 5.63 -5.74
C VAL A 41 3.21 5.92 -6.92
N GLU A 42 2.90 4.88 -7.67
CA GLU A 42 1.93 4.93 -8.76
C GLU A 42 0.67 4.16 -8.33
N VAL A 43 -0.50 4.77 -8.56
CA VAL A 43 -1.79 4.15 -8.25
C VAL A 43 -2.58 4.02 -9.54
N LEU A 44 -2.89 2.78 -9.91
CA LEU A 44 -3.81 2.47 -11.00
C LEU A 44 -5.15 2.07 -10.40
N THR A 45 -6.20 2.84 -10.66
CA THR A 45 -7.55 2.50 -10.20
C THR A 45 -8.29 1.71 -11.28
N VAL A 46 -8.57 0.44 -10.99
CA VAL A 46 -9.40 -0.42 -11.84
C VAL A 46 -10.86 -0.25 -11.40
N LEU A 47 -11.79 -0.12 -12.36
CA LEU A 47 -13.22 -0.15 -12.07
C LEU A 47 -13.73 -1.59 -12.20
N THR A 48 -14.32 -2.11 -11.13
CA THR A 48 -14.93 -3.44 -11.07
C THR A 48 -16.46 -3.32 -10.90
N GLY A 49 -17.17 -4.44 -10.97
CA GLY A 49 -18.61 -4.49 -10.67
C GLY A 49 -18.96 -4.05 -9.24
N ASP A 50 -18.01 -4.14 -8.32
CA ASP A 50 -18.16 -3.82 -6.90
C ASP A 50 -17.57 -2.44 -6.53
N GLY A 51 -17.04 -1.69 -7.50
CA GLY A 51 -16.55 -0.32 -7.32
C GLY A 51 -15.11 -0.10 -7.76
N GLN A 52 -14.43 0.86 -7.12
CA GLN A 52 -13.05 1.20 -7.42
C GLN A 52 -12.09 0.27 -6.68
N MET A 53 -11.17 -0.36 -7.41
CA MET A 53 -10.12 -1.21 -6.88
C MET A 53 -8.75 -0.62 -7.21
N PRO A 54 -8.11 0.11 -6.27
CA PRO A 54 -6.77 0.64 -6.48
C PRO A 54 -5.72 -0.48 -6.49
N GLN A 55 -4.75 -0.37 -7.39
CA GLN A 55 -3.54 -1.18 -7.47
C GLN A 55 -2.35 -0.25 -7.27
N VAL A 56 -1.42 -0.62 -6.39
CA VAL A 56 -0.31 0.25 -5.97
C VAL A 56 1.01 -0.35 -6.44
N SER A 57 1.81 0.45 -7.15
CA SER A 57 3.19 0.16 -7.49
C SER A 57 4.11 1.11 -6.72
N VAL A 58 5.19 0.59 -6.13
CA VAL A 58 6.12 1.36 -5.29
C VAL A 58 7.54 1.18 -5.80
N GLY A 59 8.21 2.29 -6.08
CA GLY A 59 9.60 2.35 -6.55
C GLY A 59 10.44 3.38 -5.78
N THR A 60 11.70 3.50 -6.15
CA THR A 60 12.63 4.49 -5.59
C THR A 60 13.32 5.27 -6.70
N ARG A 61 13.68 6.52 -6.40
CA ARG A 61 14.48 7.38 -7.29
C ARG A 61 15.51 8.20 -6.53
N GLU A 62 16.54 8.64 -7.25
CA GLU A 62 17.58 9.51 -6.72
C GLU A 62 17.00 10.87 -6.30
N ARG A 63 17.46 11.36 -5.15
CA ARG A 63 17.07 12.68 -4.66
C ARG A 63 17.90 13.74 -5.39
N GLN A 64 17.26 14.56 -6.22
CA GLN A 64 17.91 15.73 -6.78
C GLN A 64 18.23 16.71 -5.65
N LYS A 65 19.52 16.92 -5.36
CA LYS A 65 19.96 18.06 -4.54
C LYS A 65 19.79 19.29 -5.42
N GLY A 66 18.91 20.22 -5.01
CA GLY A 66 18.71 21.48 -5.74
C GLY A 66 20.05 22.15 -6.04
N ALA A 67 20.20 22.65 -7.27
CA ALA A 67 21.34 23.48 -7.65
C ALA A 67 21.47 24.64 -6.64
N ALA A 68 22.67 24.80 -6.10
CA ALA A 68 23.03 25.82 -5.12
C ALA A 68 22.86 27.24 -5.67
#